data_AF-A0A7C2VLL2-F1
#
_entry.id   AF-A0A7C2VLL2-F1
#
_cell.length_a   1.000
_cell.length_b   1.000
_cell.length_c   1.000
_cell.angle_alpha   90.00
_cell.angle_beta   90.00
_cell.angle_gamma   90.00
#
_symmetry.space_group_name_H-M   'P 1'
#
loop_
_entity.id
_entity.type
_entity.pdbx_description
1 polymer ?
#
loop_
_entity_poly.entity_id
_entity_poly.type
_entity_poly.pdbx_seq_one_letter_code
_entity_poly.pdbx_strand_id
1 'polypeptide(L)' 'MSYADIEPPEGPPCDDENCPFHGKLRIRGKLLEGVVVSDKMDK' A
#
# COMPACT_ATOMS: atom_id res chain seq x y z
N MET A 1 12.21 1.41 9.25
CA MET A 1 12.14 1.65 7.79
C MET A 1 11.49 2.98 7.53
N SER A 2 11.93 3.71 6.52
CA SER A 2 11.27 4.93 6.07
C SER A 2 10.47 4.63 4.80
N TYR A 3 9.44 5.43 4.49
CA TYR A 3 8.66 5.25 3.26
C TYR A 3 9.50 5.39 1.98
N ALA A 4 10.64 6.10 2.06
CA ALA A 4 11.55 6.29 0.93
C ALA A 4 12.26 5.00 0.48
N ASP A 5 12.23 3.95 1.32
CA ASP A 5 12.88 2.67 1.05
C ASP A 5 11.92 1.63 0.41
N ILE A 6 10.65 2.00 0.15
CA ILE A 6 9.62 1.11 -0.39
C ILE A 6 9.49 1.34 -1.89
N GLU A 7 9.80 0.31 -2.67
CA GLU A 7 9.64 0.34 -4.11
C GLU A 7 8.14 0.24 -4.48
N PRO A 8 7.69 1.00 -5.49
CA PRO A 8 6.33 0.90 -6.00
C PRO A 8 6.09 -0.48 -6.64
N PRO A 9 4.83 -0.94 -6.69
CA PRO A 9 4.51 -2.25 -7.26
C PRO A 9 4.88 -2.33 -8.74
N GLU A 10 5.49 -3.46 -9.13
CA GLU A 10 5.78 -3.79 -10.53
C GLU A 10 4.48 -4.15 -11.27
N GLY A 11 3.78 -3.15 -11.80
CA GLY A 11 2.52 -3.37 -12.52
C GLY A 11 2.03 -2.13 -13.26
N PRO A 12 1.03 -2.28 -14.15
CA PRO A 12 0.38 -1.14 -14.78
C PRO A 12 -0.30 -0.27 -13.71
N PRO A 13 -0.45 1.04 -13.97
CA PRO A 13 -1.14 1.93 -13.04
C PRO A 13 -2.57 1.44 -12.81
N CYS A 14 -3.00 1.45 -11.54
CA CYS A 14 -4.36 1.11 -11.16
C CYS A 14 -5.20 2.39 -10.97
N ASP A 15 -6.47 2.35 -11.35
CA ASP A 15 -7.40 3.48 -11.24
C ASP A 15 -8.09 3.60 -9.85
N ASP A 16 -7.55 2.93 -8.83
CA ASP A 16 -8.08 2.93 -7.46
C ASP A 16 -7.68 4.22 -6.72
N GLU A 17 -8.67 5.04 -6.33
CA GLU A 17 -8.42 6.29 -5.58
C GLU A 17 -7.74 6.06 -4.22
N ASN A 18 -7.95 4.87 -3.62
CA ASN A 18 -7.38 4.46 -2.35
C ASN A 18 -6.00 3.80 -2.49
N CYS A 19 -5.46 3.68 -3.71
CA CYS A 19 -4.10 3.20 -3.89
C CYS A 19 -3.10 4.26 -3.40
N PRO A 20 -2.15 3.91 -2.51
CA PRO A 20 -1.15 4.87 -2.03
C PRO A 20 -0.07 5.22 -3.08
N PHE A 21 0.05 4.45 -4.16
CA PHE A 21 1.04 4.65 -5.22
C PHE A 21 0.47 5.40 -6.42
N HIS A 22 -0.62 4.88 -7.01
CA HIS A 22 -1.23 5.45 -8.23
C HIS A 22 -2.43 6.37 -7.93
N GLY A 23 -3.02 6.27 -6.73
CA GLY A 23 -4.20 7.03 -6.32
C GLY A 23 -3.84 8.34 -5.61
N LYS A 24 -4.77 8.84 -4.80
CA LYS A 24 -4.61 10.11 -4.06
C LYS A 24 -4.31 9.89 -2.57
N LEU A 25 -4.30 8.64 -2.11
CA LEU A 25 -4.16 8.30 -0.70
C LEU A 25 -2.73 8.58 -0.22
N ARG A 26 -2.60 9.39 0.84
CA ARG A 26 -1.30 9.77 1.42
C ARG A 26 -0.93 8.87 2.60
N ILE A 27 0.29 8.34 2.60
CA ILE A 27 0.85 7.58 3.73
C ILE A 27 1.39 8.58 4.76
N ARG A 28 1.08 8.35 6.05
CA ARG A 28 1.53 9.16 7.19
C ARG A 28 1.67 8.30 8.44
N GLY A 29 2.52 8.71 9.37
CA GLY A 29 2.66 8.05 10.67
C GLY A 29 3.79 7.02 10.73
N LYS A 30 3.54 5.88 11.37
CA LYS A 30 4.52 4.81 11.63
C LYS A 30 4.32 3.64 10.67
N LEU A 31 5.41 2.97 10.32
CA LEU A 31 5.42 1.70 9.58
C LEU A 31 5.48 0.53 10.57
N LEU A 32 4.68 -0.50 10.34
CA LEU A 32 4.60 -1.72 11.13
C LEU A 32 4.79 -2.93 10.20
N GLU A 33 5.45 -3.98 10.69
CA GLU A 33 5.66 -5.24 9.99
C GLU A 33 4.91 -6.37 10.71
N GLY A 34 4.34 -7.30 9.95
CA GLY A 34 3.55 -8.40 10.49
C GLY A 34 3.23 -9.47 9.44
N VAL A 35 2.62 -10.58 9.89
CA VAL A 35 2.23 -11.71 9.03
C VAL A 35 0.72 -11.67 8.78
N VAL A 36 0.31 -11.81 7.52
CA VAL A 36 -1.12 -11.89 7.14
C VAL A 36 -1.69 -13.23 7.60
N VAL A 37 -2.80 -13.20 8.35
CA VAL A 37 -3.45 -14.40 8.90
C VAL A 37 -4.78 -14.76 8.25
N SER A 38 -5.42 -13.84 7.53
CA SER A 38 -6.70 -14.06 6.83
C SER A 38 -6.93 -12.95 5.79
N ASP A 39 -7.49 -13.32 4.65
CA ASP A 39 -7.83 -12.47 3.49
C ASP A 39 -9.31 -12.57 3.07
N LYS A 40 -10.15 -13.21 3.89
CA LYS A 40 -11.56 -13.54 3.58
C LYS A 40 -12.53 -12.35 3.47
N MET A 41 -12.07 -11.12 3.69
CA MET A 41 -12.92 -9.94 3.58
C MET A 41 -12.91 -9.44 2.14
N ASP A 42 -14.09 -9.15 1.59
CA ASP A 42 -14.18 -8.53 0.27
C ASP A 42 -13.54 -7.14 0.30
N LYS A 43 -12.73 -6.85 -0.72
CA LYS A 43 -12.06 -5.56 -0.91
C LYS A 43 -12.97 -4.56 -1.61
#